data_AF-A0A5C8EC29-F1
#
_entry.id   AF-A0A5C8EC29-F1
#
_cell.length_a   1.000
_cell.length_b   1.000
_cell.length_c   1.000
_cell.angle_alpha   90.00
_cell.angle_beta   90.00
_cell.angle_gamma   90.00
#
_symmetry.space_group_name_H-M   'P 1'
#
loop_
_entity.id
_entity.type
_entity.pdbx_description
1 polymer ?
#
loop_
_entity_poly.entity_id
_entity_poly.type
_entity_poly.pdbx_seq_one_letter_code
_entity_poly.pdbx_strand_id
1 'polypeptide(L)'
;MRNFDDIIEATREDLKESEALILRLNKKPLSEEDINHYARVFGFDTDEYTKEEKYLLAVNRYCYWHYATSGAKAGMLPQTPN
;
A
#
# COMPACT_ATOMS: atom_id res chain seq x y z
N MET A 1 -13.58 10.30 -9.12
CA MET A 1 -12.52 9.36 -8.71
C MET A 1 -11.95 9.90 -7.42
N ARG A 2 -11.97 9.11 -6.34
CA ARG A 2 -11.37 9.48 -5.04
C ARG A 2 -9.86 9.54 -5.19
N ASN A 3 -9.18 10.22 -4.27
CA ASN A 3 -7.73 10.49 -4.33
C ASN A 3 -6.84 9.23 -4.48
N PHE A 4 -7.36 8.05 -4.15
CA PHE A 4 -6.60 6.81 -4.10
C PHE A 4 -7.18 5.68 -4.97
N ASP A 5 -8.22 5.94 -5.78
CA ASP A 5 -8.87 4.89 -6.59
C ASP A 5 -7.89 4.21 -7.55
N ASP A 6 -7.04 4.97 -8.25
CA ASP A 6 -6.03 4.41 -9.16
C ASP A 6 -5.05 3.47 -8.45
N ILE A 7 -4.68 3.82 -7.20
CA ILE A 7 -3.76 3.03 -6.39
C ILE A 7 -4.46 1.75 -5.89
N ILE A 8 -5.74 1.85 -5.52
CA ILE A 8 -6.55 0.71 -5.10
C ILE A 8 -6.66 -0.29 -6.25
N GLU A 9 -6.97 0.17 -7.46
CA GLU A 9 -7.08 -0.69 -8.65
C GLU A 9 -5.74 -1.37 -8.98
N ALA A 10 -4.66 -0.62 -9.11
CA ALA A 10 -3.34 -1.18 -9.40
C ALA A 10 -2.88 -2.18 -8.32
N THR A 11 -3.08 -1.84 -7.04
CA THR A 11 -2.66 -2.75 -5.94
C THR A 11 -3.53 -3.99 -5.88
N ARG A 12 -4.79 -3.92 -6.28
CA ARG A 12 -5.67 -5.09 -6.35
C ARG A 12 -5.21 -6.07 -7.44
N GLU A 13 -4.77 -5.57 -8.59
CA GLU A 13 -4.23 -6.41 -9.67
C GLU A 13 -2.95 -7.14 -9.24
N ASP A 14 -2.06 -6.45 -8.51
CA ASP A 14 -0.76 -6.98 -8.05
C ASP A 14 -0.76 -7.49 -6.61
N LEU A 15 -1.94 -7.72 -6.01
CA LEU A 15 -2.07 -7.96 -4.57
C LEU A 15 -1.25 -9.17 -4.10
N LYS A 16 -1.30 -10.28 -4.84
CA LYS A 16 -0.58 -11.51 -4.48
C LYS A 16 0.92 -11.33 -4.45
N GLU A 17 1.47 -10.59 -5.42
CA GLU A 17 2.91 -10.31 -5.49
C GLU A 17 3.34 -9.38 -4.35
N SER A 18 2.52 -8.37 -4.06
CA SER A 18 2.73 -7.44 -2.96
C SER A 18 2.68 -8.14 -1.59
N GLU A 19 1.71 -9.01 -1.35
CA GLU A 19 1.61 -9.79 -0.11
C GLU A 19 2.78 -10.77 0.06
N ALA A 20 3.21 -11.43 -1.02
CA ALA A 20 4.38 -12.29 -1.00
C ALA A 20 5.66 -11.51 -0.64
N LEU A 21 5.80 -10.29 -1.16
CA LEU A 21 6.90 -9.40 -0.80
C LEU A 21 6.83 -8.97 0.67
N ILE A 22 5.65 -8.57 1.16
CA ILE A 22 5.44 -8.22 2.57
C ILE A 22 5.86 -9.39 3.46
N LEU A 23 5.41 -10.60 3.17
CA LEU A 23 5.81 -11.79 3.93
C LEU A 23 7.32 -12.02 3.89
N ARG A 24 7.97 -11.80 2.74
CA ARG A 24 9.42 -11.95 2.61
C ARG A 24 10.18 -10.93 3.46
N LEU A 25 9.73 -9.68 3.50
CA LEU A 25 10.39 -8.56 4.18
C LEU A 25 10.04 -8.48 5.67
N ASN A 26 8.74 -8.47 5.99
CA ASN A 26 8.20 -8.30 7.33
C ASN A 26 8.14 -9.61 8.13
N LYS A 27 8.27 -10.77 7.46
CA LYS A 27 8.08 -12.12 8.03
C LYS A 27 6.65 -12.42 8.51
N LYS A 28 5.74 -11.45 8.42
CA LYS A 28 4.32 -11.54 8.78
C LYS A 28 3.49 -10.65 7.86
N PRO A 29 2.19 -10.96 7.64
CA PRO A 29 1.30 -10.04 6.95
C PRO A 29 1.15 -8.73 7.74
N LEU A 30 0.63 -7.68 7.09
CA LEU A 30 0.32 -6.45 7.80
C LEU A 30 -0.77 -6.70 8.85
N SER A 31 -0.52 -6.22 10.07
CA SER A 31 -1.51 -6.24 11.14
C SER A 31 -2.50 -5.08 11.00
N GLU A 32 -3.62 -5.15 11.73
CA GLU A 32 -4.57 -4.03 11.80
C GLU A 32 -3.93 -2.75 12.34
N GLU A 33 -2.96 -2.88 13.25
CA GLU A 33 -2.17 -1.76 13.75
C GLU A 33 -1.33 -1.11 12.65
N ASP A 34 -0.69 -1.93 11.79
CA ASP A 34 0.08 -1.44 10.64
C ASP A 34 -0.83 -0.69 9.66
N ILE A 35 -1.99 -1.26 9.34
CA ILE A 35 -2.97 -0.65 8.40
C ILE A 35 -3.44 0.70 8.95
N ASN A 36 -3.80 0.77 10.24
CA ASN A 36 -4.23 2.01 10.88
C ASN A 36 -3.10 3.05 10.94
N HIS A 37 -1.86 2.61 11.17
CA HIS A 37 -0.70 3.49 11.11
C HIS A 37 -0.54 4.11 9.71
N TYR A 38 -0.53 3.29 8.66
CA TYR A 38 -0.42 3.77 7.28
C TYR A 38 -1.59 4.67 6.88
N ALA A 39 -2.81 4.35 7.29
CA ALA A 39 -3.98 5.16 7.01
C ALA A 39 -3.84 6.60 7.53
N ARG A 40 -3.33 6.75 8.76
CA ARG A 40 -3.13 8.06 9.37
C ARG A 40 -1.96 8.82 8.75
N VAL A 41 -0.83 8.15 8.54
CA VAL A 41 0.38 8.78 7.99
C VAL A 41 0.16 9.28 6.56
N PHE A 42 -0.61 8.53 5.76
CA PHE A 42 -0.81 8.81 4.33
C PHE A 42 -2.19 9.41 4.00
N GLY A 43 -2.98 9.78 5.01
CA GLY A 43 -4.20 10.56 4.83
C GLY A 43 -5.38 9.80 4.22
N PHE A 44 -5.46 8.48 4.39
CA PHE A 44 -6.61 7.66 4.00
C PHE A 44 -7.38 7.08 5.20
N ASP A 45 -7.14 7.59 6.41
CA ASP A 45 -7.94 7.29 7.60
C ASP A 45 -9.26 8.11 7.61
N THR A 46 -10.12 7.85 6.62
CA THR A 46 -11.42 8.49 6.46
C THR A 46 -12.52 7.44 6.30
N ASP A 47 -13.78 7.85 6.42
CA ASP A 47 -14.94 6.98 6.15
C ASP A 47 -15.20 6.76 4.65
N GLU A 48 -14.42 7.42 3.78
CA GLU A 48 -14.53 7.30 2.32
C GLU A 48 -14.01 5.95 1.80
N TYR A 49 -13.19 5.26 2.60
CA TYR A 49 -12.52 4.02 2.23
C TYR A 49 -12.98 2.85 3.11
N THR A 50 -13.33 1.75 2.48
CA THR A 50 -13.66 0.50 3.15
C THR A 50 -12.43 -0.11 3.82
N LYS A 51 -12.64 -1.09 4.72
CA LYS A 51 -11.53 -1.84 5.35
C LYS A 51 -10.60 -2.50 4.31
N GLU A 52 -11.17 -3.03 3.23
CA GLU A 52 -10.41 -3.66 2.16
C GLU A 52 -9.56 -2.62 1.40
N GLU A 53 -10.14 -1.47 1.08
CA GLU A 53 -9.42 -0.39 0.40
C GLU A 53 -8.31 0.18 1.26
N LYS A 54 -8.54 0.35 2.56
CA LYS A 54 -7.50 0.74 3.52
C LYS A 54 -6.38 -0.29 3.59
N TYR A 55 -6.70 -1.59 3.49
CA TYR A 55 -5.69 -2.66 3.40
C TYR A 55 -4.87 -2.56 2.11
N LEU A 56 -5.53 -2.43 0.95
CA LEU A 56 -4.85 -2.27 -0.34
C LEU A 56 -3.91 -1.05 -0.33
N LEU A 57 -4.36 0.07 0.23
CA LEU A 57 -3.53 1.26 0.38
C LEU A 57 -2.35 1.03 1.34
N ALA A 58 -2.56 0.35 2.46
CA ALA A 58 -1.48 0.01 3.38
C ALA A 58 -0.43 -0.93 2.73
N VAL A 59 -0.88 -1.93 1.97
CA VAL A 59 -0.01 -2.82 1.17
C VAL A 59 0.82 -2.00 0.20
N ASN A 60 0.18 -1.09 -0.55
CA ASN A 60 0.86 -0.20 -1.48
C ASN A 60 1.95 0.63 -0.79
N ARG A 61 1.62 1.26 0.34
CA ARG A 61 2.57 2.12 1.08
C ARG A 61 3.73 1.34 1.69
N TYR A 62 3.47 0.15 2.23
CA TYR A 62 4.53 -0.74 2.70
C TYR A 62 5.48 -1.10 1.55
N CYS A 63 4.93 -1.59 0.44
CA CYS A 63 5.71 -1.96 -0.73
C CYS A 63 6.52 -0.77 -1.26
N TYR A 64 5.90 0.40 -1.40
CA TYR A 64 6.57 1.63 -1.83
C TYR A 64 7.77 1.98 -0.95
N TRP A 65 7.59 2.01 0.37
CA TRP A 65 8.64 2.37 1.32
C TRP A 65 9.82 1.39 1.27
N HIS A 66 9.53 0.09 1.20
CA HIS A 66 10.55 -0.94 1.16
C HIS A 66 11.23 -1.10 -0.20
N TYR A 67 10.55 -0.78 -1.32
CA TYR A 67 11.18 -0.70 -2.64
C TYR A 67 12.06 0.55 -2.80
N ALA A 68 11.59 1.72 -2.33
CA ALA A 68 12.35 2.96 -2.39
C ALA A 68 13.67 2.88 -1.60
N THR A 69 13.68 2.12 -0.50
CA THR A 69 14.88 1.92 0.35
C THR A 69 15.80 0.80 -0.14
N SER A 70 15.33 -0.09 -1.02
CA SER A 70 16.13 -1.22 -1.53
C SER A 70 16.76 -0.98 -2.91
N GLY A 71 16.57 0.20 -3.51
CA GLY A 71 17.21 0.58 -4.78
C GLY A 71 16.74 -0.22 -6.01
N ALA A 72 15.75 -1.11 -5.84
CA ALA A 72 15.14 -1.86 -6.92
C ALA A 72 14.13 -0.96 -7.66
N LYS A 73 14.50 -0.58 -8.89
CA LYS A 73 13.79 0.27 -9.86
C LYS A 73 12.29 0.48 -9.56
N ALA A 74 11.95 1.75 -9.37
CA ALA A 74 10.60 2.33 -9.28
C ALA A 74 9.79 2.13 -10.59
N GLY A 75 9.45 0.88 -10.93
CA GLY A 75 8.80 0.51 -12.17
C GLY A 75 7.32 0.12 -12.05
N MET A 76 6.76 0.03 -10.83
CA MET A 76 5.39 -0.49 -10.64
C MET A 76 4.43 0.46 -9.90
N LEU A 77 4.86 1.68 -9.53
CA LEU A 77 3.97 2.57 -8.80
C LEU A 77 3.88 3.93 -9.50
N PRO A 78 2.68 4.38 -9.91
CA PRO A 78 2.52 5.74 -10.41
C PRO A 78 2.99 6.68 -9.32
N GLN A 79 3.93 7.57 -9.68
CA GLN A 79 4.31 8.65 -8.78
C GLN A 79 3.06 9.47 -8.51
N THR A 80 2.62 9.48 -7.26
CA THR A 80 1.58 10.42 -6.82
C THR A 80 2.20 11.81 -6.94
N PRO A 81 1.65 12.72 -7.76
CA PRO A 81 2.17 14.07 -7.82
C PRO A 81 1.91 14.78 -6.49
N ASN A 82 2.92 15.51 -6.02
CA ASN A 82 2.83 16.44 -4.89
C ASN A 82 1.71 17.47 -5.07
#